data_AF-A0A8R1HTV0-F1
#
_entry.id   AF-A0A8R1HTV0-F1
#
_cell.length_a   1.000
_cell.length_b   1.000
_cell.length_c   1.000
_cell.angle_alpha   90.00
_cell.angle_beta   90.00
_cell.angle_gamma   90.00
#
_symmetry.space_group_name_H-M   'P 1'
#
loop_
_entity.id
_entity.type
_entity.pdbx_description
1 polymer ?
#
loop_
_entity_poly.entity_id
_entity_poly.type
_entity_poly.pdbx_seq_one_letter_code
_entity_poly.pdbx_strand_id
1 'polypeptide(L)'
;MEKMQAKESKTEAEEVSILEEMGGNVPIVDEELLLGPDGEVVLVEDGWSGRSEKTAPSFVEVLDMIKEEEKKKSARKTRSEEDTLRGDSSWAAQMVMEVSIKDRIKLLKGWHKFIVASDKLEKEMKEKIGLFTTCSSRAKNSILAPVKKFGEELGDRCEEFGGETWIEAVMAELHKAEKRELELKVEKLEEELDRARRRLEVAEKAAKSEKKRALEMKSNLERVASERARREQKGQEGDGRGVQQMQVPVSGRVVNGVGNPWERNIPGKPDAGGEIERSDKEAL
;
A
#
# COMPACT_ATOMS: atom_id res chain seq x y z
N MET A 1 -48.06 -60.82 20.34
CA MET A 1 -47.61 -62.03 19.61
C MET A 1 -46.65 -61.50 18.56
N GLU A 2 -45.33 -61.70 18.52
CA GLU A 2 -44.34 -62.73 18.92
C GLU A 2 -43.11 -62.01 19.52
N LYS A 3 -42.56 -62.31 20.72
CA LYS A 3 -41.62 -63.37 21.15
C LYS A 3 -40.30 -63.46 20.33
N MET A 4 -39.19 -62.96 20.93
CA MET A 4 -38.02 -63.71 21.47
C MET A 4 -36.81 -63.70 20.50
N GLN A 5 -35.52 -63.57 20.82
CA GLN A 5 -34.60 -63.70 21.99
C GLN A 5 -33.32 -62.89 21.64
N ALA A 6 -32.69 -62.09 22.51
CA ALA A 6 -31.69 -62.43 23.56
C ALA A 6 -30.44 -63.23 23.09
N LYS A 7 -29.24 -62.63 23.23
CA LYS A 7 -28.03 -63.23 23.85
C LYS A 7 -26.86 -62.22 23.95
N GLU A 8 -26.40 -62.04 25.19
CA GLU A 8 -25.20 -61.32 25.64
C GLU A 8 -23.95 -62.24 25.69
N SER A 9 -22.83 -61.65 26.15
CA SER A 9 -21.52 -62.18 26.63
C SER A 9 -20.46 -62.44 25.55
N LYS A 10 -19.26 -61.82 25.54
CA LYS A 10 -18.18 -61.51 26.53
C LYS A 10 -17.26 -62.70 26.84
N THR A 11 -16.00 -62.62 26.39
CA THR A 11 -14.71 -63.18 26.91
C THR A 11 -13.59 -62.59 26.00
N GLU A 12 -12.56 -61.83 26.39
CA GLU A 12 -11.45 -61.97 27.37
C GLU A 12 -10.50 -63.17 27.14
N ALA A 13 -9.28 -62.82 26.71
CA ALA A 13 -7.94 -63.38 27.02
C ALA A 13 -7.51 -64.80 26.58
N GLU A 14 -6.51 -64.85 25.69
CA GLU A 14 -5.39 -65.81 25.60
C GLU A 14 -4.40 -65.17 24.57
N GLU A 15 -3.29 -64.52 24.92
CA GLU A 15 -2.03 -64.93 25.54
C GLU A 15 -1.25 -66.01 24.76
N VAL A 16 0.06 -65.76 24.61
CA VAL A 16 1.17 -66.72 24.37
C VAL A 16 1.75 -66.85 22.94
N SER A 17 2.95 -66.26 22.81
CA SER A 17 4.14 -66.74 22.07
C SER A 17 4.21 -66.66 20.55
N ILE A 18 4.92 -65.64 20.05
CA ILE A 18 5.95 -65.83 19.01
C ILE A 18 7.18 -64.96 19.39
N LEU A 19 8.04 -65.52 20.23
CA LEU A 19 9.46 -65.18 20.33
C LEU A 19 10.20 -66.19 19.45
N GLU A 20 10.68 -65.76 18.29
CA GLU A 20 11.70 -66.45 17.49
C GLU A 20 12.42 -65.34 16.71
N GLU A 21 13.55 -64.86 17.24
CA GLU A 21 14.89 -65.35 16.90
C GLU A 21 15.27 -65.03 15.45
N MET A 22 15.83 -63.84 15.22
CA MET A 22 16.85 -63.65 14.20
C MET A 22 18.00 -62.86 14.80
N GLY A 23 19.02 -63.61 15.21
CA GLY A 23 20.34 -63.08 15.48
C GLY A 23 21.08 -62.71 14.20
N GLY A 24 22.07 -61.83 14.38
CA GLY A 24 23.13 -61.56 13.41
C GLY A 24 22.96 -60.28 12.60
N ASN A 25 23.48 -59.16 13.09
CA ASN A 25 24.87 -58.74 12.84
C ASN A 25 25.09 -57.36 13.48
N VAL A 26 25.89 -57.32 14.53
CA VAL A 26 26.42 -56.07 15.11
C VAL A 26 27.71 -55.76 14.37
N PRO A 27 27.82 -54.66 13.61
CA PRO A 27 29.14 -54.18 13.25
C PRO A 27 29.74 -53.51 14.49
N ILE A 28 30.66 -54.22 15.12
CA ILE A 28 31.72 -53.63 15.94
C ILE A 28 32.57 -52.83 14.96
N VAL A 29 32.53 -51.50 15.06
CA VAL A 29 33.52 -50.62 14.43
C VAL A 29 34.31 -50.00 15.56
N ASP A 30 35.34 -50.72 15.98
CA ASP A 30 36.49 -50.12 16.66
C ASP A 30 37.56 -49.82 15.61
N GLU A 31 38.27 -48.72 15.86
CA GLU A 31 39.47 -48.22 15.17
C GLU A 31 39.18 -47.48 13.83
N GLU A 32 39.59 -46.24 13.57
CA GLU A 32 40.68 -45.43 14.11
C GLU A 32 40.32 -43.93 14.06
N LEU A 33 40.52 -43.22 15.18
CA LEU A 33 40.69 -41.77 15.18
C LEU A 33 42.07 -41.44 14.60
N LEU A 34 42.15 -41.16 13.31
CA LEU A 34 43.32 -40.49 12.72
C LEU A 34 43.28 -39.00 13.07
N LEU A 35 43.79 -38.69 14.26
CA LEU A 35 44.25 -37.36 14.63
C LEU A 35 45.51 -37.02 13.81
N GLY A 36 45.38 -36.10 12.85
CA GLY A 36 46.53 -35.39 12.31
C GLY A 36 47.15 -34.47 13.38
N PRO A 37 48.46 -34.18 13.34
CA PRO A 37 49.14 -33.44 14.42
C PRO A 37 48.77 -31.95 14.49
N ASP A 38 48.02 -31.44 13.51
CA ASP A 38 47.65 -30.03 13.40
C ASP A 38 46.15 -29.99 13.07
N GLY A 39 45.32 -29.96 14.13
CA GLY A 39 43.86 -30.05 14.05
C GLY A 39 43.19 -28.83 13.42
N GLU A 40 43.28 -28.71 12.10
CA GLU A 40 42.57 -27.69 11.31
C GLU A 40 41.36 -28.31 10.60
N VAL A 41 40.19 -28.17 11.22
CA VAL A 41 38.91 -28.41 10.53
C VAL A 41 38.55 -27.11 9.83
N VAL A 42 38.77 -27.05 8.52
CA VAL A 42 38.25 -25.98 7.66
C VAL A 42 36.72 -26.13 7.61
N LEU A 43 36.04 -25.45 8.53
CA LEU A 43 34.61 -25.20 8.44
C LEU A 43 34.40 -24.02 7.50
N VAL A 44 33.69 -24.30 6.40
CA VAL A 44 33.14 -23.29 5.50
C VAL A 44 32.15 -22.43 6.30
N GLU A 45 32.27 -21.11 6.08
CA GLU A 45 31.67 -20.00 6.81
C GLU A 45 30.13 -20.04 6.87
N ASP A 46 29.58 -20.30 8.06
CA ASP A 46 28.27 -19.78 8.46
C ASP A 46 28.48 -18.51 9.29
N GLY A 47 28.07 -17.37 8.72
CA GLY A 47 28.36 -16.01 9.17
C GLY A 47 27.73 -15.58 10.50
N TRP A 48 27.96 -16.32 11.58
CA TRP A 48 27.60 -15.98 12.96
C TRP A 48 28.83 -15.90 13.89
N SER A 49 30.01 -15.58 13.37
CA SER A 49 31.20 -15.31 14.20
C SER A 49 31.35 -13.82 14.49
N GLY A 50 30.91 -13.38 15.67
CA GLY A 50 31.07 -11.99 16.06
C GLY A 50 30.69 -11.63 17.50
N ARG A 51 30.75 -12.57 18.45
CA ARG A 51 30.80 -12.20 19.87
C ARG A 51 31.88 -13.00 20.57
N SER A 52 32.96 -12.29 20.88
CA SER A 52 34.10 -12.75 21.66
C SER A 52 33.67 -13.33 23.01
N GLU A 53 34.27 -14.45 23.38
CA GLU A 53 34.23 -15.07 24.70
C GLU A 53 34.73 -14.11 25.80
N LYS A 54 33.85 -13.30 26.39
CA LYS A 54 34.00 -12.80 27.77
C LYS A 54 32.63 -12.70 28.43
N THR A 55 32.39 -13.65 29.33
CA THR A 55 31.33 -13.70 30.35
C THR A 55 29.90 -13.72 29.81
N ALA A 56 29.36 -14.93 29.63
CA ALA A 56 27.92 -15.12 29.52
C ALA A 56 27.27 -14.66 30.84
N PRO A 57 26.24 -13.79 30.79
CA PRO A 57 25.60 -13.29 32.00
C PRO A 57 24.96 -14.44 32.75
N SER A 58 25.12 -14.45 34.06
CA SER A 58 24.49 -15.44 34.92
C SER A 58 22.98 -15.34 34.83
N PHE A 59 22.27 -16.43 35.12
CA PHE A 59 20.81 -16.46 35.13
C PHE A 59 20.18 -15.35 36.01
N VAL A 60 20.87 -14.96 37.09
CA VAL A 60 20.45 -13.86 37.96
C VAL A 60 20.56 -12.50 37.26
N GLU A 61 21.64 -12.26 36.50
CA GLU A 61 21.80 -11.04 35.71
C GLU A 61 20.75 -10.95 34.59
N VAL A 62 20.39 -12.08 33.98
CA VAL A 62 19.31 -12.12 32.98
C VAL A 62 17.95 -11.76 33.60
N LEU A 63 17.67 -12.21 34.82
CA LEU A 63 16.43 -11.85 35.54
C LEU A 63 16.39 -10.38 35.93
N ASP A 64 17.52 -9.81 36.34
CA ASP A 64 17.61 -8.39 36.67
C ASP A 64 17.51 -7.51 35.42
N MET A 65 18.05 -7.96 34.28
CA MET A 65 17.85 -7.32 32.98
C MET A 65 16.38 -7.30 32.56
N ILE A 66 15.64 -8.40 32.78
CA ILE A 66 14.21 -8.47 32.48
C ILE A 66 13.40 -7.51 33.37
N LYS A 67 13.71 -7.44 34.68
CA LYS A 67 13.06 -6.49 35.60
C LYS A 67 13.35 -5.03 35.26
N GLU A 68 14.56 -4.71 34.82
CA GLU A 68 14.94 -3.38 34.35
C GLU A 68 14.20 -3.00 33.05
N GLU A 69 14.04 -3.95 32.13
CA GLU A 69 13.24 -3.81 30.90
C GLU A 69 11.76 -3.55 31.21
N GLU A 70 11.18 -4.28 32.18
CA GLU A 70 9.80 -4.07 32.61
C GLU A 70 9.59 -2.71 33.29
N LYS A 71 10.57 -2.26 34.09
CA LYS A 71 10.54 -0.94 34.72
C LYS A 71 10.70 0.20 33.70
N LYS A 72 11.49 0.00 32.64
CA LYS A 72 11.58 0.94 31.50
C LYS A 72 10.29 0.96 30.68
N LYS A 73 9.62 -0.17 30.49
CA LYS A 73 8.30 -0.25 29.84
C LYS A 73 7.21 0.44 30.67
N SER A 74 7.26 0.34 32.00
CA SER A 74 6.29 1.03 32.87
C SER A 74 6.53 2.54 32.94
N ALA A 75 7.79 3.00 32.93
CA ALA A 75 8.12 4.43 32.84
C ALA A 75 7.77 5.05 31.48
N ARG A 76 7.76 4.26 30.39
CA ARG A 76 7.28 4.71 29.08
C ARG A 76 5.75 4.83 29.01
N LYS A 77 5.03 4.15 29.92
CA LYS A 77 3.56 4.18 30.06
C LYS A 77 3.04 5.46 30.74
N THR A 78 3.87 6.19 31.47
CA THR A 78 3.49 7.46 32.10
C THR A 78 3.73 8.69 31.22
N ARG A 79 4.10 8.51 29.94
CA ARG A 79 4.23 9.59 28.94
C ARG A 79 3.30 9.40 27.72
N SER A 80 2.18 8.70 27.90
CA SER A 80 1.17 8.47 26.86
C SER A 80 -0.26 8.80 27.33
N GLU A 81 -0.40 9.63 28.36
CA GLU A 81 -1.70 10.03 28.94
C GLU A 81 -2.59 10.85 27.99
N GLU A 82 -2.07 11.20 26.80
CA GLU A 82 -2.82 11.88 25.73
C GLU A 82 -3.50 10.91 24.74
N ASP A 83 -3.17 9.62 24.74
CA ASP A 83 -3.84 8.61 23.88
C ASP A 83 -5.10 8.02 24.53
N THR A 84 -5.28 8.22 25.84
CA THR A 84 -6.49 7.80 26.57
C THR A 84 -7.74 8.62 26.26
N LEU A 85 -7.62 9.69 25.46
CA LEU A 85 -8.75 10.55 25.07
C LEU A 85 -9.32 10.24 23.67
N ARG A 86 -8.77 9.28 22.93
CA ARG A 86 -9.40 8.69 21.73
C ARG A 86 -10.34 7.56 22.16
N GLY A 87 -11.38 7.96 22.91
CA GLY A 87 -12.29 7.08 23.63
C GLY A 87 -12.77 5.87 22.84
N ASP A 88 -12.72 4.71 23.48
CA ASP A 88 -13.49 3.48 23.23
C ASP A 88 -13.71 3.08 21.77
N SER A 89 -12.80 3.44 20.87
CA SER A 89 -12.81 2.91 19.51
C SER A 89 -12.40 1.46 19.62
N SER A 90 -13.41 0.59 19.74
CA SER A 90 -13.27 -0.85 19.66
C SER A 90 -12.27 -1.17 18.55
N TRP A 91 -11.33 -2.08 18.82
CA TRP A 91 -10.37 -2.56 17.82
C TRP A 91 -11.04 -2.87 16.47
N ALA A 92 -12.31 -3.31 16.48
CA ALA A 92 -13.11 -3.50 15.28
C ALA A 92 -13.38 -2.20 14.50
N ALA A 93 -13.77 -1.11 15.16
CA ALA A 93 -14.00 0.19 14.53
C ALA A 93 -12.69 0.76 13.96
N GLN A 94 -11.59 0.59 14.69
CA GLN A 94 -10.26 0.98 14.23
C GLN A 94 -9.83 0.19 12.99
N MET A 95 -9.99 -1.13 13.01
CA MET A 95 -9.66 -2.00 11.86
C MET A 95 -10.56 -1.75 10.64
N VAL A 96 -11.81 -1.34 10.82
CA VAL A 96 -12.74 -1.04 9.72
C VAL A 96 -12.40 0.28 9.03
N MET A 97 -11.99 1.31 9.79
CA MET A 97 -11.73 2.65 9.27
C MET A 97 -10.26 2.91 8.91
N GLU A 98 -9.31 2.38 9.67
CA GLU A 98 -7.88 2.67 9.50
C GLU A 98 -7.17 1.66 8.59
N VAL A 99 -7.71 0.44 8.43
CA VAL A 99 -7.08 -0.61 7.63
C VAL A 99 -7.82 -0.81 6.31
N SER A 100 -7.09 -0.66 5.20
CA SER A 100 -7.63 -0.89 3.86
C SER A 100 -8.22 -2.31 3.74
N ILE A 101 -9.25 -2.48 2.91
CA ILE A 101 -9.86 -3.81 2.69
C ILE A 101 -8.77 -4.81 2.23
N LYS A 102 -7.83 -4.37 1.40
CA LYS A 102 -6.68 -5.15 0.95
C LYS A 102 -5.81 -5.63 2.10
N ASP A 103 -5.51 -4.78 3.07
CA ASP A 103 -4.64 -5.15 4.19
C ASP A 103 -5.36 -6.06 5.18
N ARG A 104 -6.68 -5.87 5.37
CA ARG A 104 -7.53 -6.83 6.10
C ARG A 104 -7.50 -8.23 5.47
N ILE A 105 -7.63 -8.31 4.14
CA ILE A 105 -7.52 -9.57 3.39
C ILE A 105 -6.15 -10.22 3.60
N LYS A 106 -5.06 -9.43 3.54
CA LYS A 106 -3.70 -9.97 3.77
C LYS A 106 -3.52 -10.51 5.18
N LEU A 107 -4.00 -9.78 6.19
CA LEU A 107 -3.93 -10.20 7.58
C LEU A 107 -4.69 -11.51 7.79
N LEU A 108 -5.91 -11.61 7.25
CA LEU A 108 -6.73 -12.80 7.38
C LEU A 108 -6.10 -14.02 6.66
N LYS A 109 -5.50 -13.82 5.48
CA LYS A 109 -4.70 -14.86 4.80
C LYS A 109 -3.47 -15.28 5.61
N GLY A 110 -2.79 -14.33 6.24
CA GLY A 110 -1.64 -14.60 7.11
C GLY A 110 -2.04 -15.42 8.32
N TRP A 111 -3.15 -15.05 8.95
CA TRP A 111 -3.73 -15.80 10.07
C TRP A 111 -4.10 -17.23 9.67
N HIS A 112 -4.83 -17.42 8.56
CA HIS A 112 -5.20 -18.75 8.09
C HIS A 112 -3.97 -19.63 7.81
N LYS A 113 -2.93 -19.09 7.17
CA LYS A 113 -1.66 -19.81 6.96
C LYS A 113 -0.97 -20.17 8.27
N PHE A 114 -1.06 -19.30 9.27
CA PHE A 114 -0.47 -19.55 10.58
C PHE A 114 -1.15 -20.71 11.31
N ILE A 115 -2.49 -20.78 11.31
CA ILE A 115 -3.26 -21.91 11.85
C ILE A 115 -2.83 -23.23 11.18
N VAL A 116 -2.81 -23.25 9.85
CA VAL A 116 -2.41 -24.46 9.11
C VAL A 116 -0.95 -24.84 9.39
N ALA A 117 -0.07 -23.86 9.58
CA ALA A 117 1.33 -24.09 9.88
C ALA A 117 1.57 -24.59 11.31
N SER A 118 0.77 -24.16 12.31
CA SER A 118 0.91 -24.64 13.69
C SER A 118 0.61 -26.14 13.80
N ASP A 119 -0.43 -26.62 13.12
CA ASP A 119 -0.78 -28.04 13.11
C ASP A 119 0.30 -28.89 12.46
N LYS A 120 0.91 -28.36 11.40
CA LYS A 120 2.04 -28.98 10.72
C LYS A 120 3.27 -29.05 11.62
N LEU A 121 3.55 -27.95 12.34
CA LEU A 121 4.68 -27.87 13.27
C LEU A 121 4.57 -28.89 14.40
N GLU A 122 3.39 -29.06 15.01
CA GLU A 122 3.20 -30.06 16.08
C GLU A 122 3.51 -31.47 15.57
N LYS A 123 2.99 -31.83 14.39
CA LYS A 123 3.21 -33.14 13.75
C LYS A 123 4.69 -33.37 13.44
N GLU A 124 5.35 -32.39 12.81
CA GLU A 124 6.77 -32.47 12.46
C GLU A 124 7.66 -32.55 13.70
N MET A 125 7.34 -31.81 14.76
CA MET A 125 8.12 -31.84 16.00
C MET A 125 7.99 -33.20 16.69
N LYS A 126 6.77 -33.78 16.72
CA LYS A 126 6.54 -35.12 17.26
C LYS A 126 7.33 -36.18 16.50
N GLU A 127 7.34 -36.10 15.17
CA GLU A 127 8.11 -37.01 14.31
C GLU A 127 9.62 -36.87 14.53
N LYS A 128 10.15 -35.64 14.48
CA LYS A 128 11.58 -35.38 14.66
C LYS A 128 12.08 -35.79 16.05
N ILE A 129 11.32 -35.53 17.11
CA ILE A 129 11.68 -36.01 18.46
C ILE A 129 11.67 -37.54 18.52
N GLY A 130 10.73 -38.18 17.81
CA GLY A 130 10.67 -39.63 17.68
C GLY A 130 11.95 -40.21 17.07
N LEU A 131 12.42 -39.62 15.96
CA LEU A 131 13.54 -40.11 15.15
C LEU A 131 14.92 -39.74 15.70
N PHE A 132 15.09 -38.48 16.12
CA PHE A 132 16.42 -37.91 16.42
C PHE A 132 16.80 -37.93 17.90
N THR A 133 15.93 -38.47 18.77
CA THR A 133 16.22 -38.52 20.21
C THR A 133 16.02 -39.92 20.79
N THR A 134 17.00 -40.37 21.55
CA THR A 134 16.98 -41.63 22.32
C THR A 134 16.41 -41.45 23.73
N CYS A 135 15.87 -40.26 24.05
CA CYS A 135 15.38 -39.97 25.39
C CYS A 135 14.07 -40.72 25.71
N SER A 136 13.79 -40.85 27.01
CA SER A 136 12.61 -41.57 27.49
C SER A 136 11.30 -40.91 27.02
N SER A 137 10.23 -41.69 26.94
CA SER A 137 8.89 -41.18 26.61
C SER A 137 8.46 -40.03 27.53
N ARG A 138 8.87 -40.06 28.81
CA ARG A 138 8.61 -38.98 29.76
C ARG A 138 9.28 -37.67 29.35
N ALA A 139 10.53 -37.72 28.89
CA ALA A 139 11.25 -36.55 28.39
C ALA A 139 10.63 -36.04 27.07
N LYS A 140 10.33 -36.93 26.12
CA LYS A 140 9.64 -36.58 24.86
C LYS A 140 8.31 -35.88 25.13
N ASN A 141 7.49 -36.42 26.02
CA ASN A 141 6.20 -35.85 26.40
C ASN A 141 6.35 -34.50 27.13
N SER A 142 7.37 -34.34 27.98
CA SER A 142 7.64 -33.06 28.64
C SER A 142 8.01 -31.94 27.64
N ILE A 143 8.64 -32.30 26.53
CA ILE A 143 9.01 -31.34 25.46
C ILE A 143 7.82 -31.05 24.54
N LEU A 144 7.00 -32.06 24.23
CA LEU A 144 5.83 -31.91 23.34
C LEU A 144 4.61 -31.29 24.02
N ALA A 145 4.46 -31.45 25.35
CA ALA A 145 3.28 -30.97 26.08
C ALA A 145 2.98 -29.47 25.89
N PRO A 146 3.96 -28.55 25.93
CA PRO A 146 3.71 -27.13 25.66
C PRO A 146 3.22 -26.87 24.23
N VAL A 147 3.76 -27.58 23.24
CA VAL A 147 3.39 -27.40 21.82
C VAL A 147 1.99 -27.90 21.56
N LYS A 148 1.65 -29.07 22.10
CA LYS A 148 0.30 -29.62 22.02
C LYS A 148 -0.72 -28.71 22.69
N LYS A 149 -0.41 -28.19 23.89
CA LYS A 149 -1.29 -27.24 24.58
C LYS A 149 -1.52 -25.96 23.76
N PHE A 150 -0.47 -25.45 23.13
CA PHE A 150 -0.57 -24.28 22.27
C PHE A 150 -1.42 -24.54 21.02
N GLY A 151 -1.25 -25.70 20.37
CA GLY A 151 -2.04 -26.12 19.22
C GLY A 151 -3.52 -26.27 19.57
N GLU A 152 -3.82 -26.94 20.69
CA GLU A 152 -5.19 -27.09 21.21
C GLU A 152 -5.85 -25.72 21.49
N GLU A 153 -5.15 -24.81 22.19
CA GLU A 153 -5.68 -23.47 22.48
C GLU A 153 -5.90 -22.62 21.20
N LEU A 154 -5.02 -22.78 20.20
CA LEU A 154 -5.17 -22.13 18.90
C LEU A 154 -6.37 -22.66 18.11
N GLY A 155 -6.53 -23.98 18.09
CA GLY A 155 -7.70 -24.66 17.51
C GLY A 155 -8.97 -24.18 18.18
N ASP A 156 -9.08 -24.34 19.51
CA ASP A 156 -10.26 -23.96 20.29
C ASP A 156 -10.68 -22.50 20.04
N ARG A 157 -9.71 -21.57 19.99
CA ARG A 157 -9.98 -20.18 19.64
C ARG A 157 -10.45 -20.01 18.20
N CYS A 158 -9.85 -20.73 17.25
CA CYS A 158 -10.28 -20.72 15.86
C CYS A 158 -11.72 -21.23 15.74
N GLU A 159 -12.04 -22.37 16.37
CA GLU A 159 -13.38 -22.96 16.44
C GLU A 159 -14.40 -22.03 17.12
N GLU A 160 -14.02 -21.32 18.18
CA GLU A 160 -14.88 -20.32 18.85
C GLU A 160 -15.33 -19.21 17.88
N PHE A 161 -14.46 -18.82 16.95
CA PHE A 161 -14.79 -17.88 15.88
C PHE A 161 -15.56 -18.53 14.72
N GLY A 162 -15.78 -19.84 14.71
CA GLY A 162 -16.44 -20.57 13.62
C GLY A 162 -15.47 -21.29 12.66
N GLY A 163 -14.22 -21.47 13.08
CA GLY A 163 -13.20 -22.27 12.41
C GLY A 163 -12.80 -21.73 11.04
N GLU A 164 -12.34 -22.63 10.17
CA GLU A 164 -11.96 -22.32 8.79
C GLU A 164 -13.12 -21.71 8.00
N THR A 165 -14.36 -22.18 8.22
CA THR A 165 -15.55 -21.68 7.53
C THR A 165 -15.81 -20.20 7.83
N TRP A 166 -15.55 -19.72 9.06
CA TRP A 166 -15.65 -18.30 9.37
C TRP A 166 -14.60 -17.48 8.62
N ILE A 167 -13.36 -17.96 8.56
CA ILE A 167 -12.28 -17.29 7.81
C ILE A 167 -12.68 -17.17 6.33
N GLU A 168 -13.20 -18.24 5.73
CA GLU A 168 -13.66 -18.23 4.34
C GLU A 168 -14.83 -17.26 4.12
N ALA A 169 -15.81 -17.24 5.02
CA ALA A 169 -16.95 -16.33 4.93
C ALA A 169 -16.54 -14.86 5.03
N VAL A 170 -15.66 -14.51 5.98
CA VAL A 170 -15.13 -13.15 6.12
C VAL A 170 -14.30 -12.76 4.91
N MET A 171 -13.45 -13.67 4.41
CA MET A 171 -12.69 -13.46 3.17
C MET A 171 -13.60 -13.15 1.98
N ALA A 172 -14.70 -13.89 1.82
CA ALA A 172 -15.65 -13.67 0.74
C ALA A 172 -16.32 -12.29 0.84
N GLU A 173 -16.76 -11.88 2.03
CA GLU A 173 -17.37 -10.57 2.23
C GLU A 173 -16.38 -9.41 2.03
N LEU A 174 -15.11 -9.57 2.44
CA LEU A 174 -14.07 -8.58 2.17
C LEU A 174 -13.80 -8.43 0.67
N HIS A 175 -13.68 -9.53 -0.08
CA HIS A 175 -13.54 -9.45 -1.54
C HIS A 175 -14.76 -8.81 -2.21
N LYS A 176 -15.97 -9.11 -1.71
CA LYS A 176 -17.21 -8.50 -2.20
C LYS A 176 -17.23 -6.99 -1.91
N ALA A 177 -16.73 -6.55 -0.76
CA ALA A 177 -16.59 -5.13 -0.44
C ALA A 177 -15.55 -4.45 -1.34
N GLU A 178 -14.38 -5.06 -1.55
CA GLU A 178 -13.35 -4.56 -2.48
C GLU A 178 -13.90 -4.41 -3.91
N LYS A 179 -14.64 -5.42 -4.39
CA LYS A 179 -15.28 -5.40 -5.71
C LYS A 179 -16.24 -4.22 -5.86
N ARG A 180 -17.12 -3.99 -4.88
CA ARG A 180 -18.06 -2.84 -4.89
C ARG A 180 -17.32 -1.50 -4.90
N GLU A 181 -16.25 -1.37 -4.12
CA GLU A 181 -15.45 -0.13 -4.09
C GLU A 181 -14.80 0.16 -5.46
N LEU A 182 -14.31 -0.88 -6.13
CA LEU A 182 -13.75 -0.77 -7.47
C LEU A 182 -14.81 -0.46 -8.52
N GLU A 183 -15.99 -1.11 -8.45
CA GLU A 183 -17.12 -0.82 -9.34
C GLU A 183 -17.53 0.66 -9.27
N LEU A 184 -17.67 1.23 -8.07
CA LEU A 184 -18.01 2.64 -7.89
C LEU A 184 -16.92 3.60 -8.43
N LYS A 185 -15.64 3.21 -8.31
CA LYS A 185 -14.53 3.98 -8.86
C LYS A 185 -14.53 3.96 -10.39
N VAL A 186 -14.83 2.80 -11.00
CA VAL A 186 -14.95 2.66 -12.45
C VAL A 186 -16.11 3.51 -12.97
N GLU A 187 -17.29 3.44 -12.34
CA GLU A 187 -18.45 4.25 -12.73
C GLU A 187 -18.14 5.75 -12.73
N LYS A 188 -17.50 6.26 -11.66
CA LYS A 188 -17.07 7.67 -11.61
C LYS A 188 -16.09 8.03 -12.74
N LEU A 189 -15.12 7.16 -13.02
CA LEU A 189 -14.14 7.40 -14.09
C LEU A 189 -14.81 7.37 -15.47
N GLU A 190 -15.79 6.50 -15.68
CA GLU A 190 -16.58 6.47 -16.91
C GLU A 190 -17.38 7.76 -17.12
N GLU A 191 -18.03 8.26 -16.07
CA GLU A 191 -18.71 9.57 -16.13
C GLU A 191 -17.75 10.73 -16.43
N GLU A 192 -16.56 10.71 -15.83
CA GLU A 192 -15.51 11.71 -16.08
C GLU A 192 -15.01 11.66 -17.52
N LEU A 193 -14.80 10.44 -18.04
CA LEU A 193 -14.41 10.19 -19.41
C LEU A 193 -15.46 10.71 -20.40
N ASP A 194 -16.74 10.47 -20.12
CA ASP A 194 -17.84 10.99 -20.94
C ASP A 194 -17.93 12.51 -20.90
N ARG A 195 -17.76 13.11 -19.71
CA ARG A 195 -17.67 14.58 -19.58
C ARG A 195 -16.50 15.14 -20.37
N ALA A 196 -15.34 14.48 -20.35
CA ALA A 196 -14.17 14.88 -21.12
C ALA A 196 -14.40 14.76 -22.63
N ARG A 197 -15.03 13.67 -23.09
CA ARG A 197 -15.40 13.48 -24.51
C ARG A 197 -16.31 14.59 -25.03
N ARG A 198 -17.36 14.94 -24.27
CA ARG A 198 -18.27 16.05 -24.64
C ARG A 198 -17.54 17.39 -24.73
N ARG A 199 -16.65 17.68 -23.78
CA ARG A 199 -15.83 18.90 -23.78
C ARG A 199 -14.91 18.96 -25.00
N LEU A 200 -14.27 17.84 -25.34
CA LEU A 200 -13.41 17.73 -26.51
C LEU A 200 -14.20 18.01 -27.80
N GLU A 201 -15.39 17.42 -27.94
CA GLU A 201 -16.25 17.64 -29.11
C GLU A 201 -16.64 19.13 -29.27
N VAL A 202 -17.00 19.80 -28.16
CA VAL A 202 -17.31 21.23 -28.16
C VAL A 202 -16.08 22.05 -28.54
N ALA A 203 -14.91 21.75 -27.97
CA ALA A 203 -13.66 22.44 -28.28
C ALA A 203 -13.26 22.27 -29.75
N GLU A 204 -13.42 21.08 -30.32
CA GLU A 204 -13.17 20.84 -31.74
C GLU A 204 -14.10 21.65 -32.65
N LYS A 205 -15.40 21.71 -32.32
CA LYS A 205 -16.37 22.52 -33.08
C LYS A 205 -16.04 24.00 -32.98
N ALA A 206 -15.67 24.47 -31.79
CA ALA A 206 -15.23 25.85 -31.57
C ALA A 206 -13.98 26.18 -32.42
N ALA A 207 -12.94 25.34 -32.35
CA ALA A 207 -11.71 25.52 -33.12
C ALA A 207 -11.95 25.49 -34.65
N LYS A 208 -12.82 24.59 -35.14
CA LYS A 208 -13.22 24.55 -36.55
C LYS A 208 -13.94 25.84 -36.97
N SER A 209 -14.84 26.35 -36.13
CA SER A 209 -15.56 27.60 -36.41
C SER A 209 -14.65 28.84 -36.37
N GLU A 210 -13.70 28.88 -35.44
CA GLU A 210 -12.72 29.96 -35.32
C GLU A 210 -11.74 29.97 -36.50
N LYS A 211 -11.24 28.79 -36.90
CA LYS A 211 -10.44 28.64 -38.11
C LYS A 211 -11.16 29.17 -39.35
N LYS A 212 -12.46 28.89 -39.49
CA LYS A 212 -13.29 29.42 -40.59
C LYS A 212 -13.37 30.94 -40.55
N ARG A 213 -13.67 31.52 -39.38
CA ARG A 213 -13.72 33.00 -39.20
C ARG A 213 -12.38 33.66 -39.49
N ALA A 214 -11.27 33.06 -39.06
CA ALA A 214 -9.93 33.57 -39.32
C ALA A 214 -9.59 33.58 -40.82
N LEU A 215 -9.97 32.53 -41.56
CA LEU A 215 -9.79 32.48 -43.01
C LEU A 215 -10.63 33.53 -43.74
N GLU A 216 -11.88 33.72 -43.32
CA GLU A 216 -12.76 34.75 -43.88
C GLU A 216 -12.24 36.17 -43.59
N MET A 217 -11.78 36.42 -42.36
CA MET A 217 -11.15 37.68 -41.98
C MET A 217 -9.88 37.94 -42.79
N LYS A 218 -9.03 36.93 -43.01
CA LYS A 218 -7.84 37.04 -43.84
C LYS A 218 -8.17 37.45 -45.28
N SER A 219 -9.16 36.80 -45.90
CA SER A 219 -9.61 37.14 -47.25
C SER A 219 -10.18 38.57 -47.34
N ASN A 220 -10.96 38.99 -46.33
CA ASN A 220 -11.49 40.35 -46.26
C ASN A 220 -10.36 41.40 -46.13
N LEU A 221 -9.35 41.16 -45.30
CA LEU A 221 -8.20 42.05 -45.15
C LEU A 221 -7.39 42.17 -46.45
N GLU A 222 -7.18 41.06 -47.16
CA GLU A 222 -6.49 41.05 -48.46
C GLU A 222 -7.24 41.87 -49.51
N ARG A 223 -8.57 41.77 -49.54
CA ARG A 223 -9.43 42.59 -50.41
C ARG A 223 -9.32 44.08 -50.07
N VAL A 224 -9.37 44.43 -48.79
CA VAL A 224 -9.22 45.83 -48.32
C VAL A 224 -7.83 46.39 -48.65
N ALA A 225 -6.77 45.60 -48.44
CA ALA A 225 -5.41 45.98 -48.80
C ALA A 225 -5.26 46.22 -50.30
N SER A 226 -5.83 45.34 -51.13
CA SER A 226 -5.85 45.47 -52.59
C SER A 226 -6.62 46.72 -53.05
N GLU A 227 -7.75 47.03 -52.42
CA GLU A 227 -8.55 48.22 -52.72
C GLU A 227 -7.84 49.51 -52.31
N ARG A 228 -7.17 49.51 -51.15
CA ARG A 228 -6.33 50.62 -50.69
C ARG A 228 -5.18 50.89 -51.65
N ALA A 229 -4.44 49.85 -52.08
CA ALA A 229 -3.36 49.98 -53.06
C ALA A 229 -3.85 50.57 -54.40
N ARG A 230 -5.04 50.17 -54.87
CA ARG A 230 -5.67 50.74 -56.07
C ARG A 230 -6.04 52.23 -55.89
N ARG A 231 -6.51 52.64 -54.71
CA ARG A 231 -6.80 54.06 -54.43
C ARG A 231 -5.53 54.90 -54.38
N GLU A 232 -4.46 54.36 -53.81
CA GLU A 232 -3.15 55.03 -53.75
C GLU A 232 -2.54 55.21 -55.15
N GLN A 233 -2.62 54.21 -56.03
CA GLN A 233 -2.21 54.34 -57.44
C GLN A 233 -3.03 55.39 -58.21
N LYS A 234 -4.35 55.42 -58.03
CA LYS A 234 -5.22 56.44 -58.66
C LYS A 234 -5.00 57.85 -58.11
N GLY A 235 -4.61 57.98 -56.84
CA GLY A 235 -4.24 59.25 -56.23
C GLY A 235 -2.95 59.84 -56.81
N GLN A 236 -1.96 59.00 -57.14
CA GLN A 236 -0.72 59.45 -57.79
C GLN A 236 -0.89 59.83 -59.26
N GLU A 237 -1.83 59.19 -59.97
CA GLU A 237 -2.15 59.51 -61.38
C GLU A 237 -2.97 60.82 -61.52
N GLY A 238 -3.64 61.25 -60.44
CA GLY A 238 -4.40 62.50 -60.37
C GLY A 238 -3.59 63.75 -60.01
N ASP A 239 -2.36 63.60 -59.49
CA ASP A 239 -1.52 64.72 -59.02
C ASP A 239 -0.50 65.21 -60.07
N GLY A 240 -0.58 64.67 -61.30
CA GLY A 240 0.27 65.03 -62.43
C GLY A 240 -0.04 66.38 -63.11
N ARG A 241 -0.96 67.19 -62.57
CA ARG A 241 -1.21 68.57 -63.04
C ARG A 241 -1.50 69.50 -61.87
N GLY A 242 -0.47 70.13 -61.31
CA GLY A 242 -0.71 71.19 -60.34
C GLY A 242 0.43 71.70 -59.47
N VAL A 243 1.71 71.58 -59.84
CA VAL A 243 2.75 72.37 -59.14
C VAL A 243 2.68 73.82 -59.64
N GLN A 244 1.73 74.59 -59.14
CA GLN A 244 1.90 76.04 -59.04
C GLN A 244 2.49 76.35 -57.67
N GLN A 245 3.79 76.63 -57.71
CA GLN A 245 4.58 77.20 -56.64
C GLN A 245 3.98 78.58 -56.28
N MET A 246 3.10 78.63 -55.30
CA MET A 246 2.59 79.89 -54.76
C MET A 246 3.55 80.35 -53.66
N GLN A 247 4.45 81.27 -54.03
CA GLN A 247 5.25 82.04 -53.09
C GLN A 247 4.30 82.87 -52.23
N VAL A 248 4.27 82.59 -50.93
CA VAL A 248 3.58 83.44 -49.94
C VAL A 248 4.64 84.28 -49.24
N PRO A 249 4.47 85.62 -49.16
CA PRO A 249 5.45 86.48 -48.52
C PRO A 249 5.47 86.29 -47.00
N VAL A 250 6.68 86.27 -46.47
CA VAL A 250 6.98 86.31 -45.04
C VAL A 250 6.49 87.64 -44.46
N SER A 251 5.57 87.57 -43.50
CA SER A 251 5.40 88.64 -42.51
C SER A 251 5.15 88.02 -41.15
N GLY A 252 6.05 88.33 -40.22
CA GLY A 252 6.12 87.69 -38.91
C GLY A 252 5.01 88.12 -37.95
N ARG A 253 4.67 87.21 -37.04
CA ARG A 253 4.30 87.56 -35.67
C ARG A 253 4.55 86.36 -34.76
N VAL A 254 5.43 86.56 -33.79
CA VAL A 254 5.71 85.66 -32.68
C VAL A 254 4.56 85.76 -31.67
N VAL A 255 3.89 84.65 -31.35
CA VAL A 255 3.19 84.47 -30.06
C VAL A 255 3.30 83.00 -29.64
N ASN A 256 3.85 82.80 -28.45
CA ASN A 256 4.01 81.52 -27.77
C ASN A 256 2.67 80.87 -27.41
N GLY A 257 2.59 79.55 -27.52
CA GLY A 257 1.46 78.75 -27.05
C GLY A 257 1.74 77.26 -27.18
N VAL A 258 2.49 76.71 -26.22
CA VAL A 258 2.75 75.26 -26.11
C VAL A 258 1.47 74.58 -25.61
N GLY A 259 0.93 73.66 -26.40
CA GLY A 259 -0.24 72.86 -26.02
C GLY A 259 -0.44 71.68 -26.96
N ASN A 260 0.24 70.57 -26.68
CA ASN A 260 -0.08 69.24 -27.21
C ASN A 260 -1.02 68.51 -26.23
N PRO A 261 -2.24 68.14 -26.63
CA PRO A 261 -2.93 67.00 -26.05
C PRO A 261 -2.75 65.78 -26.97
N TRP A 262 -2.94 64.58 -26.42
CA TRP A 262 -2.84 63.25 -27.07
C TRP A 262 -1.48 62.53 -26.95
N GLU A 263 -0.88 62.59 -25.76
CA GLU A 263 -0.18 61.44 -25.19
C GLU A 263 -0.80 61.10 -23.83
N ARG A 264 -1.54 59.98 -23.77
CA ARG A 264 -1.70 59.03 -22.65
C ARG A 264 -2.95 58.16 -22.82
N ASN A 265 -2.76 56.87 -23.10
CA ASN A 265 -3.10 55.83 -22.13
C ASN A 265 -2.67 54.45 -22.64
N ILE A 266 -1.62 53.94 -22.00
CA ILE A 266 -1.21 52.54 -21.99
C ILE A 266 -1.96 51.89 -20.80
N PRO A 267 -2.69 50.77 -20.98
CA PRO A 267 -3.21 50.02 -19.84
C PRO A 267 -2.08 49.20 -19.18
N GLY A 268 -1.74 49.59 -17.95
CA GLY A 268 -0.88 48.84 -17.04
C GLY A 268 -1.61 47.68 -16.37
N LYS A 269 -0.86 46.59 -16.16
CA LYS A 269 -1.21 45.35 -15.45
C LYS A 269 -1.80 45.56 -14.04
N PRO A 270 -2.46 44.54 -13.47
CA PRO A 270 -2.29 44.20 -12.07
C PRO A 270 -1.35 43.00 -11.88
N ASP A 271 -0.50 43.14 -10.87
CA ASP A 271 0.52 42.19 -10.40
C ASP A 271 -0.06 40.96 -9.69
N ALA A 272 0.81 39.96 -9.62
CA ALA A 272 0.65 38.70 -8.90
C ALA A 272 0.63 38.87 -7.37
N GLY A 273 -0.03 37.90 -6.72
CA GLY A 273 -0.06 37.65 -5.27
C GLY A 273 -1.40 36.98 -4.98
N GLY A 274 -1.50 35.67 -4.82
CA GLY A 274 -0.81 34.88 -3.79
C GLY A 274 -1.92 34.35 -2.86
N GLU A 275 -2.11 33.03 -2.88
CA GLU A 275 -3.15 32.26 -2.21
C GLU A 275 -3.24 32.53 -0.69
N ILE A 276 -4.40 32.29 -0.09
CA ILE A 276 -4.59 31.42 1.09
C ILE A 276 -6.10 31.24 1.36
N GLU A 277 -6.44 29.98 1.61
CA GLU A 277 -7.71 29.38 2.02
C GLU A 277 -8.51 30.15 3.09
N ARG A 278 -9.84 30.06 3.03
CA ARG A 278 -10.64 29.64 4.21
C ARG A 278 -12.06 29.21 3.86
N SER A 279 -12.32 27.99 4.34
CA SER A 279 -13.52 27.19 4.50
C SER A 279 -14.87 27.90 4.60
N ASP A 280 -15.83 27.21 3.98
CA ASP A 280 -17.23 27.12 4.37
C ASP A 280 -17.43 27.06 5.90
N LYS A 281 -18.40 27.83 6.39
CA LYS A 281 -19.22 27.44 7.53
C LYS A 281 -20.68 27.75 7.25
N GLU A 282 -21.44 26.67 7.27
CA GLU A 282 -22.88 26.60 7.41
C GLU A 282 -23.39 27.48 8.56
N ALA A 283 -24.58 28.03 8.37
CA ALA A 283 -25.45 28.43 9.45
C ALA A 283 -26.84 27.85 9.16
N LEU A 284 -27.09 26.68 9.75
CA LEU A 284 -28.39 26.14 10.16
C LEU A 284 -28.23 25.72 11.63
#